data_AF-H2CEA3-F1
#
_entry.id   AF-H2CEA3-F1
#
_cell.length_a   1.000
_cell.length_b   1.000
_cell.length_c   1.000
_cell.angle_alpha   90.00
_cell.angle_beta   90.00
_cell.angle_gamma   90.00
#
_symmetry.space_group_name_H-M   'P 1'
#
loop_
_entity.id
_entity.type
_entity.pdbx_description
1 polymer ?
#
loop_
_entity_poly.entity_id
_entity_poly.type
_entity_poly.pdbx_seq_one_letter_code
_entity_poly.pdbx_strand_id
1 'polypeptide(L)'
;MAQSEYDRVKEWLDRAPRELLVRLLWDQALSNDEFFERLSDHVTLAQSSDGDSAIALMIRTALTVDGFLDYHAMRPFVRVAQQVADLLASHLTGEGAAATLPLAHLAMKLGIEAYQKGDDSSGRFGEVLRLMAATHLEAATGAQPDPVAFAEDLFELSIIDDWRFFPFKSYSPLLKEDGLNRYRQLVQEEWDGLSSLEPDQRPARGSRFIVTSMMEEMARQSGDVDGLIDIKIKSQSLSHAFGYLEIAQILHEANRSDESLDWAERGLAAFPDRPDSRLIEFLAAEYARRGRHNNAIAVVWTLFNDRPDVESYGMLKTQAEAVGEWAKWRERAFSYVRKNRTGQQESKPSYHLEEATSTIVRILLFEGDPLAALKEARAGKYDGHLWFDIAEALEPIIATESVRIYQERIDDIIDLKGNRAYDRAADLVRHIRKLMTRLHRQEEFLPWLDTVRRRHKAKSNFMKRIEGIR
;
A
#
# COMPACT_ATOMS: atom_id res chain seq x y z
N MET A 1 -26.51 -1.32 23.75
CA MET A 1 -25.48 -0.30 23.46
C MET A 1 -26.09 1.04 23.82
N ALA A 2 -25.36 1.91 24.53
CA ALA A 2 -25.84 3.26 24.82
C ALA A 2 -25.94 4.04 23.49
N GLN A 3 -27.10 4.66 23.24
CA GLN A 3 -27.31 5.56 22.10
C GLN A 3 -26.30 6.72 22.23
N SER A 4 -25.57 7.03 21.16
CA SER A 4 -24.53 8.07 21.21
C SER A 4 -25.16 9.44 21.49
N GLU A 5 -24.39 10.36 22.06
CA GLU A 5 -24.85 11.72 22.32
C GLU A 5 -25.30 12.42 21.02
N TYR A 6 -24.60 12.15 19.91
CA TYR A 6 -24.98 12.58 18.56
C TYR A 6 -26.37 12.08 18.15
N ASP A 7 -26.70 10.81 18.40
CA ASP A 7 -28.01 10.24 18.05
C ASP A 7 -29.14 10.91 18.86
N ARG A 8 -28.89 11.27 20.11
CA ARG A 8 -29.87 11.96 20.97
C ARG A 8 -30.13 13.39 20.52
N VAL A 9 -29.07 14.12 20.16
CA VAL A 9 -29.18 15.48 19.63
C VAL A 9 -29.94 15.47 18.31
N LYS A 10 -29.64 14.52 17.41
CA LYS A 10 -30.36 14.35 16.15
C LYS A 10 -31.85 14.07 16.36
N GLU A 11 -32.19 13.12 17.23
CA GLU A 11 -33.59 12.77 17.52
C GLU A 11 -34.37 13.96 18.13
N TRP A 12 -33.70 14.81 18.90
CA TRP A 12 -34.29 16.06 19.39
C TRP A 12 -34.51 17.08 18.28
N LEU A 13 -33.52 17.28 17.39
CA LEU A 13 -33.63 18.18 16.24
C LEU A 13 -34.80 17.80 15.32
N ASP A 14 -35.02 16.50 15.08
CA ASP A 14 -36.14 15.99 14.28
C ASP A 14 -37.52 16.32 14.89
N ARG A 15 -37.59 16.57 16.20
CA ARG A 15 -38.85 16.88 16.93
C ARG A 15 -38.95 18.35 17.36
N ALA A 16 -37.91 19.15 17.15
CA ALA A 16 -37.85 20.52 17.64
C ALA A 16 -38.81 21.45 16.86
N PRO A 17 -39.41 22.46 17.51
CA PRO A 17 -40.22 23.45 16.81
C PRO A 17 -39.41 24.23 15.77
N ARG A 18 -40.02 24.54 14.63
CA ARG A 18 -39.38 25.27 13.53
C ARG A 18 -38.77 26.58 13.98
N GLU A 19 -39.48 27.34 14.82
CA GLU A 19 -39.05 28.65 15.30
C GLU A 19 -37.75 28.55 16.13
N LEU A 20 -37.60 27.47 16.90
CA LEU A 20 -36.41 27.20 17.67
C LEU A 20 -35.23 26.82 16.75
N LEU A 21 -35.48 25.98 15.74
CA LEU A 21 -34.46 25.61 14.75
C LEU A 21 -33.97 26.83 13.97
N VAL A 22 -34.89 27.69 13.50
CA VAL A 22 -34.54 28.95 12.80
C VAL A 22 -33.69 29.84 13.70
N ARG A 23 -34.05 29.98 14.97
CA ARG A 23 -33.28 30.78 15.91
C ARG A 23 -31.87 30.22 16.14
N LEU A 24 -31.75 28.91 16.35
CA LEU A 24 -30.44 28.26 16.54
C LEU A 24 -29.54 28.42 15.32
N LEU A 25 -30.08 28.25 14.11
CA LEU A 25 -29.34 28.47 12.86
C LEU A 25 -28.95 29.95 12.69
N TRP A 26 -29.83 30.87 13.05
CA TRP A 26 -29.54 32.30 12.99
C TRP A 26 -28.47 32.73 13.99
N ASP A 27 -28.53 32.24 15.23
CA ASP A 27 -27.51 32.50 16.25
C ASP A 27 -26.14 31.94 15.82
N GLN A 28 -26.12 30.78 15.14
CA GLN A 28 -24.91 30.23 14.53
C GLN A 28 -24.40 31.10 13.38
N ALA A 29 -25.28 31.60 12.50
CA ALA A 29 -24.91 32.48 11.40
C ALA A 29 -24.33 33.82 11.87
N LEU A 30 -24.84 34.37 12.98
CA LEU A 30 -24.30 35.59 13.58
C LEU A 30 -22.90 35.43 14.18
N SER A 31 -22.46 34.19 14.44
CA SER A 31 -21.18 33.89 15.08
C SER A 31 -20.17 33.21 14.15
N ASN A 32 -20.57 32.90 12.91
CA ASN A 32 -19.75 32.21 11.93
C ASN A 32 -20.04 32.74 10.52
N ASP A 33 -19.13 33.57 10.01
CA ASP A 33 -19.24 34.21 8.69
C ASP A 33 -19.34 33.19 7.55
N GLU A 34 -18.60 32.07 7.62
CA GLU A 34 -18.65 30.98 6.63
C GLU A 34 -20.01 30.26 6.63
N PHE A 35 -20.64 30.11 7.80
CA PHE A 35 -22.00 29.58 7.90
C PHE A 35 -23.04 30.58 7.36
N PHE A 36 -22.83 31.88 7.58
CA PHE A 36 -23.71 32.92 7.04
C PHE A 36 -23.65 32.97 5.49
N GLU A 37 -22.46 32.98 4.90
CA GLU A 37 -22.28 33.00 3.44
C GLU A 37 -22.99 31.80 2.77
N ARG A 38 -22.89 30.61 3.36
CA ARG A 38 -23.62 29.43 2.85
C ARG A 38 -25.14 29.56 2.92
N LEU A 39 -25.67 30.13 4.01
CA LEU A 39 -27.10 30.41 4.08
C LEU A 39 -27.54 31.43 3.03
N SER A 40 -26.71 32.44 2.74
CA SER A 40 -26.95 33.40 1.66
C SER A 40 -26.96 32.72 0.28
N ASP A 41 -26.05 31.79 0.01
CA ASP A 41 -26.05 30.98 -1.21
C ASP A 41 -27.34 30.14 -1.32
N HIS A 42 -27.77 29.55 -0.21
CA HIS A 42 -29.01 28.76 -0.15
C HIS A 42 -30.25 29.61 -0.45
N VAL A 43 -30.30 30.84 0.05
CA VAL A 43 -31.39 31.78 -0.25
C VAL A 43 -31.41 32.11 -1.75
N THR A 44 -30.25 32.38 -2.34
CA THR A 44 -30.14 32.71 -3.77
C THR A 44 -30.60 31.55 -4.65
N LEU A 45 -30.17 30.32 -4.33
CA LEU A 45 -30.56 29.11 -5.07
C LEU A 45 -32.05 28.76 -4.87
N ALA A 46 -32.59 28.94 -3.66
CA ALA A 46 -34.01 28.68 -3.39
C ALA A 46 -34.95 29.69 -4.04
N GLN A 47 -34.44 30.88 -4.41
CA GLN A 47 -35.19 31.89 -5.15
C GLN A 47 -35.17 31.66 -6.67
N SER A 48 -34.27 30.81 -7.16
CA SER A 48 -34.30 30.31 -8.54
C SER A 48 -35.48 29.35 -8.73
N SER A 49 -36.17 29.47 -9.86
CA SER A 49 -37.29 28.61 -10.23
C SER A 49 -36.89 27.45 -11.16
N ASP A 50 -35.59 27.25 -11.41
CA ASP A 50 -35.11 26.13 -12.23
C ASP A 50 -34.76 24.88 -11.41
N GLY A 51 -34.89 23.72 -12.03
CA GLY A 51 -34.64 22.43 -11.38
C GLY A 51 -33.17 22.22 -11.01
N ASP A 52 -32.25 22.76 -11.81
CA ASP A 52 -30.81 22.59 -11.64
C ASP A 52 -30.32 23.32 -10.37
N SER A 53 -30.84 24.50 -10.08
CA SER A 53 -30.55 25.26 -8.87
C SER A 53 -31.01 24.53 -7.61
N ALA A 54 -32.15 23.84 -7.67
CA ALA A 54 -32.61 22.99 -6.59
C ALA A 54 -31.68 21.79 -6.35
N ILE A 55 -31.17 21.18 -7.43
CA ILE A 55 -30.18 20.09 -7.33
C ILE A 55 -28.84 20.62 -6.79
N ALA A 56 -28.38 21.78 -7.26
CA ALA A 56 -27.16 22.42 -6.75
C ALA A 56 -27.27 22.72 -5.24
N LEU A 57 -28.44 23.18 -4.77
CA LEU A 57 -28.71 23.38 -3.36
C LEU A 57 -28.64 22.07 -2.56
N MET A 58 -29.20 20.98 -3.09
CA MET A 58 -29.11 19.65 -2.46
C MET A 58 -27.66 19.17 -2.37
N ILE A 59 -26.87 19.35 -3.44
CA ILE A 59 -25.44 19.00 -3.47
C ILE A 59 -24.67 19.76 -2.39
N ARG A 60 -24.82 21.09 -2.32
CA ARG A 60 -24.16 21.93 -1.32
C ARG A 60 -24.52 21.51 0.10
N THR A 61 -25.82 21.31 0.35
CA THR A 61 -26.31 20.87 1.66
C THR A 61 -25.77 19.49 2.05
N ALA A 62 -25.63 18.59 1.08
CA ALA A 62 -25.25 17.20 1.30
C ALA A 62 -23.74 16.99 1.49
N LEU A 63 -22.91 17.71 0.74
CA LEU A 63 -21.47 17.44 0.64
C LEU A 63 -20.59 18.48 1.35
N THR A 64 -21.13 19.61 1.80
CA THR A 64 -20.35 20.58 2.58
C THR A 64 -20.15 20.07 3.99
N VAL A 65 -18.90 20.07 4.44
CA VAL A 65 -18.49 19.55 5.75
C VAL A 65 -17.76 20.63 6.55
N ASP A 66 -18.28 20.91 7.73
CA ASP A 66 -17.65 21.76 8.73
C ASP A 66 -16.82 20.90 9.68
N GLY A 67 -15.50 21.12 9.69
CA GLY A 67 -14.58 20.36 10.54
C GLY A 67 -14.34 18.92 10.09
N PHE A 68 -13.87 18.09 11.01
CA PHE A 68 -13.45 16.72 10.71
C PHE A 68 -14.60 15.71 10.90
N LEU A 69 -14.82 14.84 9.90
CA LEU A 69 -15.77 13.73 9.98
C LEU A 69 -15.07 12.48 10.53
N ASP A 70 -15.35 12.16 11.78
CA ASP A 70 -14.90 10.89 12.37
C ASP A 70 -15.62 9.67 11.76
N TYR A 71 -15.07 8.48 12.02
CA TYR A 71 -15.60 7.21 11.51
C TYR A 71 -17.10 6.97 11.78
N HIS A 72 -17.67 7.51 12.87
CA HIS A 72 -19.10 7.35 13.18
C HIS A 72 -19.96 8.33 12.40
N ALA A 73 -19.52 9.58 12.28
CA ALA A 73 -20.17 10.63 11.48
C ALA A 73 -20.13 10.32 9.97
N MET A 74 -19.11 9.58 9.52
CA MET A 74 -18.97 9.18 8.12
C MET A 74 -20.14 8.30 7.62
N ARG A 75 -20.69 7.41 8.46
CA ARG A 75 -21.78 6.51 8.02
C ARG A 75 -23.06 7.23 7.58
N PRO A 76 -23.66 8.13 8.39
CA PRO A 76 -24.81 8.90 7.95
C PRO A 76 -24.46 9.85 6.80
N PHE A 77 -23.26 10.44 6.79
CA PHE A 77 -22.80 11.31 5.70
C PHE A 77 -22.74 10.57 4.36
N VAL A 78 -22.12 9.39 4.31
CA VAL A 78 -22.05 8.54 3.10
C VAL A 78 -23.44 8.22 2.55
N ARG A 79 -24.46 8.02 3.40
CA ARG A 79 -25.83 7.78 2.90
C ARG A 79 -26.41 8.99 2.20
N VAL A 80 -26.11 10.20 2.70
CA VAL A 80 -26.56 11.45 2.08
C VAL A 80 -25.78 11.69 0.78
N ALA A 81 -24.46 11.47 0.78
CA ALA A 81 -23.65 11.55 -0.44
C ALA A 81 -24.10 10.54 -1.51
N GLN A 82 -24.49 9.31 -1.14
CA GLN A 82 -25.04 8.34 -2.08
C GLN A 82 -26.31 8.85 -2.77
N GLN A 83 -27.19 9.54 -2.04
CA GLN A 83 -28.40 10.13 -2.64
C GLN A 83 -28.05 11.20 -3.68
N VAL A 84 -26.97 11.95 -3.48
CA VAL A 84 -26.46 12.90 -4.49
C VAL A 84 -25.96 12.15 -5.72
N ALA A 85 -25.21 11.07 -5.55
CA ALA A 85 -24.75 10.27 -6.68
C ALA A 85 -25.93 9.70 -7.50
N ASP A 86 -26.94 9.16 -6.82
CA ASP A 86 -28.15 8.61 -7.45
C ASP A 86 -28.96 9.72 -8.17
N LEU A 87 -29.03 10.91 -7.57
CA LEU A 87 -29.68 12.09 -8.15
C LEU A 87 -28.98 12.55 -9.43
N LEU A 88 -27.66 12.67 -9.40
CA LEU A 88 -26.86 13.03 -10.59
C LEU A 88 -27.01 12.00 -11.71
N ALA A 89 -26.95 10.71 -11.38
CA ALA A 89 -27.14 9.64 -12.35
C ALA A 89 -28.54 9.67 -12.98
N SER A 90 -29.57 9.98 -12.20
CA SER A 90 -30.95 10.13 -12.70
C SER A 90 -31.08 11.36 -13.60
N HIS A 91 -30.44 12.47 -13.22
CA HIS A 91 -30.46 13.73 -13.97
C HIS A 91 -29.75 13.64 -15.33
N LEU A 92 -28.74 12.78 -15.44
CA LEU A 92 -28.01 12.54 -16.69
C LEU A 92 -28.86 11.92 -17.81
N THR A 93 -29.96 11.24 -17.46
CA THR A 93 -30.74 10.48 -18.45
C THR A 93 -31.33 11.36 -19.56
N GLY A 94 -31.24 10.90 -20.83
CA GLY A 94 -31.75 11.63 -22.00
C GLY A 94 -30.79 12.70 -22.54
N GLU A 95 -31.29 13.91 -22.77
CA GLU A 95 -30.49 15.07 -23.24
C GLU A 95 -29.88 15.89 -22.07
N GLY A 96 -29.94 15.37 -20.84
CA GLY A 96 -29.53 16.06 -19.61
C GLY A 96 -28.02 16.22 -19.40
N ALA A 97 -27.18 15.79 -20.34
CA ALA A 97 -25.72 15.81 -20.17
C ALA A 97 -25.14 17.21 -19.92
N ALA A 98 -25.58 18.21 -20.70
CA ALA A 98 -25.10 19.59 -20.56
C ALA A 98 -25.49 20.23 -19.22
N ALA A 99 -26.70 19.92 -18.71
CA ALA A 99 -27.18 20.41 -17.41
C ALA A 99 -26.55 19.64 -16.23
N THR A 100 -26.25 18.35 -16.41
CA THR A 100 -25.66 17.50 -15.37
C THR A 100 -24.18 17.80 -15.15
N LEU A 101 -23.42 18.13 -16.20
CA LEU A 101 -21.98 18.38 -16.09
C LEU A 101 -21.60 19.38 -14.99
N PRO A 102 -22.15 20.61 -14.93
CA PRO A 102 -21.81 21.57 -13.87
C PRO A 102 -22.24 21.10 -12.47
N LEU A 103 -23.34 20.34 -12.36
CA LEU A 103 -23.80 19.76 -11.09
C LEU A 103 -22.86 18.65 -10.60
N ALA A 104 -22.42 17.77 -11.51
CA ALA A 104 -21.46 16.71 -11.19
C ALA A 104 -20.08 17.30 -10.84
N HIS A 105 -19.67 18.36 -11.53
CA HIS A 105 -18.44 19.11 -11.21
C HIS A 105 -18.52 19.68 -9.79
N LEU A 106 -19.60 20.40 -9.45
CA LEU A 106 -19.82 20.95 -8.11
C LEU A 106 -19.80 19.85 -7.03
N ALA A 107 -20.47 18.72 -7.30
CA ALA A 107 -20.53 17.60 -6.37
C ALA A 107 -19.13 17.00 -6.13
N MET A 108 -18.32 16.88 -7.18
CA MET A 108 -16.95 16.36 -7.04
C MET A 108 -16.04 17.33 -6.30
N LYS A 109 -16.12 18.63 -6.57
CA LYS A 109 -15.35 19.65 -5.84
C LYS A 109 -15.59 19.56 -4.34
N LEU A 110 -16.86 19.66 -3.93
CA LEU A 110 -17.26 19.56 -2.51
C LEU A 110 -16.98 18.17 -1.93
N GLY A 111 -17.17 17.12 -2.73
CA GLY A 111 -16.93 15.75 -2.34
C GLY A 111 -15.46 15.48 -2.00
N ILE A 112 -14.53 16.00 -2.80
CA ILE A 112 -13.08 15.89 -2.54
C ILE A 112 -12.69 16.68 -1.30
N GLU A 113 -13.18 17.91 -1.16
CA GLU A 113 -12.96 18.72 0.04
C GLU A 113 -13.47 18.02 1.32
N ALA A 114 -14.64 17.38 1.25
CA ALA A 114 -15.17 16.56 2.33
C ALA A 114 -14.31 15.32 2.59
N TYR A 115 -13.77 14.70 1.54
CA TYR A 115 -12.92 13.50 1.63
C TYR A 115 -11.62 13.79 2.38
N GLN A 116 -10.99 14.95 2.11
CA GLN A 116 -9.82 15.45 2.84
C GLN A 116 -10.08 15.61 4.34
N LYS A 117 -11.34 15.89 4.73
CA LYS A 117 -11.74 16.14 6.11
C LYS A 117 -12.35 14.90 6.79
N GLY A 118 -12.34 13.72 6.17
CA GLY A 118 -13.04 12.54 6.69
C GLY A 118 -12.18 11.29 6.94
N ASP A 119 -12.51 10.53 7.98
CA ASP A 119 -11.99 9.19 8.21
C ASP A 119 -12.79 8.13 7.42
N ASP A 120 -12.52 8.02 6.12
CA ASP A 120 -13.09 6.97 5.28
C ASP A 120 -12.27 5.66 5.33
N SER A 121 -11.81 5.23 6.50
CA SER A 121 -11.14 3.91 6.65
C SER A 121 -11.99 2.73 6.14
N SER A 122 -13.31 2.91 6.00
CA SER A 122 -14.20 1.91 5.39
C SER A 122 -14.16 1.86 3.87
N GLY A 123 -13.64 2.90 3.21
CA GLY A 123 -13.57 3.07 1.75
C GLY A 123 -14.90 3.42 1.07
N ARG A 124 -16.00 3.52 1.83
CA ARG A 124 -17.36 3.67 1.28
C ARG A 124 -17.61 5.06 0.71
N PHE A 125 -17.05 6.11 1.29
CA PHE A 125 -17.20 7.44 0.71
C PHE A 125 -16.43 7.55 -0.61
N GLY A 126 -15.25 6.94 -0.67
CA GLY A 126 -14.46 6.88 -1.90
C GLY A 126 -15.18 6.13 -3.02
N GLU A 127 -15.97 5.09 -2.71
CA GLU A 127 -16.85 4.43 -3.68
C GLU A 127 -17.93 5.38 -4.23
N VAL A 128 -18.56 6.19 -3.37
CA VAL A 128 -19.56 7.18 -3.79
C VAL A 128 -18.94 8.24 -4.71
N LEU A 129 -17.75 8.76 -4.37
CA LEU A 129 -17.05 9.72 -5.22
C LEU A 129 -16.66 9.14 -6.58
N ARG A 130 -16.32 7.85 -6.65
CA ARG A 130 -16.09 7.18 -7.96
C ARG A 130 -17.35 7.14 -8.81
N LEU A 131 -18.53 6.95 -8.21
CA LEU A 131 -19.80 7.02 -8.94
C LEU A 131 -20.06 8.43 -9.47
N MET A 132 -19.85 9.46 -8.65
CA MET A 132 -20.00 10.85 -9.07
C MET A 132 -19.01 11.23 -10.18
N ALA A 133 -17.75 10.80 -10.07
CA ALA A 133 -16.73 11.02 -11.10
C ALA A 133 -17.06 10.30 -12.41
N ALA A 134 -17.66 9.10 -12.35
CA ALA A 134 -18.15 8.41 -13.54
C ALA A 134 -19.29 9.19 -14.21
N THR A 135 -20.26 9.69 -13.44
CA THR A 135 -21.33 10.56 -13.95
C THR A 135 -20.78 11.84 -14.56
N HIS A 136 -19.75 12.45 -13.95
CA HIS A 136 -19.07 13.62 -14.51
C HIS A 136 -18.44 13.32 -15.87
N LEU A 137 -17.72 12.21 -16.02
CA LEU A 137 -17.12 11.81 -17.30
C LEU A 137 -18.19 11.53 -18.37
N GLU A 138 -19.28 10.84 -18.01
CA GLU A 138 -20.38 10.54 -18.92
C GLU A 138 -21.11 11.81 -19.36
N ALA A 139 -21.38 12.72 -18.42
CA ALA A 139 -21.96 14.04 -18.71
C ALA A 139 -21.05 14.85 -19.64
N ALA A 140 -19.74 14.89 -19.39
CA ALA A 140 -18.78 15.60 -20.26
C ALA A 140 -18.73 14.97 -21.67
N THR A 141 -18.79 13.64 -21.75
CA THR A 141 -18.81 12.93 -23.04
C THR A 141 -20.07 13.23 -23.84
N GLY A 142 -21.24 13.28 -23.19
CA GLY A 142 -22.51 13.61 -23.84
C GLY A 142 -22.65 15.09 -24.20
N ALA A 143 -22.18 15.99 -23.33
CA ALA A 143 -22.29 17.43 -23.50
C ALA A 143 -21.31 17.98 -24.55
N GLN A 144 -20.15 17.34 -24.75
CA GLN A 144 -19.07 17.82 -25.62
C GLN A 144 -18.76 19.30 -25.36
N PRO A 145 -18.32 19.66 -24.13
CA PRO A 145 -18.11 21.05 -23.73
C PRO A 145 -17.03 21.72 -24.58
N ASP A 146 -16.96 23.05 -24.47
CA ASP A 146 -15.83 23.79 -25.06
C ASP A 146 -14.50 23.23 -24.52
N PRO A 147 -13.56 22.83 -25.38
CA PRO A 147 -12.39 22.10 -24.92
C PRO A 147 -11.44 22.91 -24.03
N VAL A 148 -11.38 24.24 -24.22
CA VAL A 148 -10.50 25.12 -23.43
C VAL A 148 -11.13 25.40 -22.07
N ALA A 149 -12.41 25.74 -22.02
CA ALA A 149 -13.12 25.92 -20.76
C ALA A 149 -13.11 24.63 -19.92
N PHE A 150 -13.36 23.48 -20.57
CA PHE A 150 -13.34 22.19 -19.87
C PHE A 150 -11.94 21.79 -19.37
N ALA A 151 -10.87 22.26 -20.01
CA ALA A 151 -9.51 22.06 -19.51
C ALA A 151 -9.29 22.79 -18.17
N GLU A 152 -9.82 24.01 -18.04
CA GLU A 152 -9.74 24.81 -16.81
C GLU A 152 -10.55 24.16 -15.68
N ASP A 153 -11.78 23.76 -15.98
CA ASP A 153 -12.66 23.05 -15.03
C ASP A 153 -12.02 21.73 -14.56
N LEU A 154 -11.51 20.92 -15.49
CA LEU A 154 -10.87 19.64 -15.15
C LEU A 154 -9.62 19.87 -14.29
N PHE A 155 -8.84 20.90 -14.58
CA PHE A 155 -7.64 21.24 -13.82
C PHE A 155 -7.98 21.62 -12.38
N GLU A 156 -9.03 22.43 -12.17
CA GLU A 156 -9.51 22.81 -10.84
C GLU A 156 -9.85 21.59 -9.97
N LEU A 157 -10.50 20.57 -10.54
CA LEU A 157 -10.79 19.34 -9.82
C LEU A 157 -9.54 18.49 -9.60
N SER A 158 -8.67 18.41 -10.62
CA SER A 158 -7.51 17.54 -10.57
C SER A 158 -6.47 18.03 -9.54
N ILE A 159 -6.32 19.34 -9.36
CA ILE A 159 -5.28 19.91 -8.46
C ILE A 159 -5.59 19.69 -6.97
N ILE A 160 -6.85 19.42 -6.63
CA ILE A 160 -7.30 19.11 -5.26
C ILE A 160 -7.47 17.60 -5.01
N ASP A 161 -7.38 16.78 -6.06
CA ASP A 161 -7.65 15.34 -6.04
C ASP A 161 -6.40 14.49 -5.74
N ASP A 162 -6.07 14.37 -4.45
CA ASP A 162 -5.00 13.47 -3.98
C ASP A 162 -5.28 11.97 -4.27
N TRP A 163 -6.51 11.60 -4.64
CA TRP A 163 -6.97 10.21 -4.76
C TRP A 163 -7.18 9.73 -6.20
N ARG A 164 -6.99 10.61 -7.19
CA ARG A 164 -7.04 10.32 -8.63
C ARG A 164 -8.39 9.78 -9.10
N PHE A 165 -9.48 10.39 -8.65
CA PHE A 165 -10.82 10.25 -9.24
C PHE A 165 -10.89 10.74 -10.70
N PHE A 166 -9.99 11.64 -11.11
CA PHE A 166 -9.93 12.20 -12.46
C PHE A 166 -8.69 11.72 -13.25
N PRO A 167 -8.64 10.45 -13.71
CA PRO A 167 -7.52 9.98 -14.52
C PRO A 167 -7.49 10.74 -15.85
N PHE A 168 -6.41 11.49 -16.11
CA PHE A 168 -6.31 12.39 -17.26
C PHE A 168 -6.47 11.63 -18.58
N LYS A 169 -5.99 10.38 -18.68
CA LYS A 169 -6.25 9.51 -19.84
C LYS A 169 -7.72 9.41 -20.24
N SER A 170 -8.64 9.35 -19.28
CA SER A 170 -10.08 9.22 -19.56
C SER A 170 -10.70 10.52 -20.10
N TYR A 171 -10.17 11.67 -19.69
CA TYR A 171 -10.68 12.99 -20.07
C TYR A 171 -9.95 13.59 -21.28
N SER A 172 -8.70 13.19 -21.53
CA SER A 172 -7.86 13.70 -22.61
C SER A 172 -8.52 13.72 -24.01
N PRO A 173 -9.39 12.75 -24.41
CA PRO A 173 -10.05 12.81 -25.72
C PRO A 173 -11.06 13.95 -25.86
N LEU A 174 -11.60 14.47 -24.75
CA LEU A 174 -12.59 15.55 -24.74
C LEU A 174 -11.95 16.93 -24.93
N LEU A 175 -10.67 17.07 -24.57
CA LEU A 175 -9.95 18.35 -24.57
C LEU A 175 -9.47 18.79 -25.96
N LYS A 176 -9.43 17.88 -26.95
CA LYS A 176 -8.86 18.16 -28.28
C LYS A 176 -7.47 18.82 -28.17
N GLU A 177 -6.92 19.37 -29.24
CA GLU A 177 -5.57 19.95 -29.20
C GLU A 177 -5.48 21.22 -28.34
N ASP A 178 -6.44 22.14 -28.51
CA ASP A 178 -6.43 23.44 -27.80
C ASP A 178 -6.63 23.30 -26.30
N GLY A 179 -7.55 22.44 -25.85
CA GLY A 179 -7.77 22.16 -24.43
C GLY A 179 -6.60 21.40 -23.80
N LEU A 180 -5.97 20.47 -24.53
CA LEU A 180 -4.74 19.80 -24.05
C LEU A 180 -3.60 20.80 -23.87
N ASN A 181 -3.45 21.77 -24.77
CA ASN A 181 -2.47 22.85 -24.65
C ASN A 181 -2.77 23.73 -23.43
N ARG A 182 -4.03 24.10 -23.20
CA ARG A 182 -4.44 24.87 -22.03
C ARG A 182 -4.20 24.11 -20.72
N TYR A 183 -4.58 22.84 -20.65
CA TYR A 183 -4.35 22.00 -19.47
C TYR A 183 -2.85 21.89 -19.15
N ARG A 184 -2.01 21.64 -20.17
CA ARG A 184 -0.55 21.62 -20.00
C ARG A 184 0.00 22.94 -19.49
N GLN A 185 -0.50 24.07 -19.99
CA GLN A 185 -0.09 25.39 -19.52
C GLN A 185 -0.41 25.58 -18.03
N LEU A 186 -1.62 25.24 -17.59
CA LEU A 186 -2.04 25.38 -16.18
C LEU A 186 -1.17 24.52 -15.24
N VAL A 187 -0.92 23.26 -15.61
CA VAL A 187 -0.05 22.38 -14.82
C VAL A 187 1.39 22.90 -14.79
N GLN A 188 1.89 23.43 -15.90
CA GLN A 188 3.23 24.01 -15.99
C GLN A 188 3.35 25.29 -15.14
N GLU A 189 2.32 26.14 -15.12
CA GLU A 189 2.26 27.35 -14.29
C GLU A 189 2.36 26.99 -12.80
N GLU A 190 1.62 25.98 -12.33
CA GLU A 190 1.75 25.48 -10.95
C GLU A 190 3.13 24.87 -10.71
N TRP A 191 3.65 24.08 -11.66
CA TRP A 191 4.97 23.45 -11.55
C TRP A 191 6.10 24.47 -11.43
N ASP A 192 6.07 25.54 -12.22
CA ASP A 192 7.05 26.63 -12.17
C ASP A 192 6.88 27.48 -10.90
N GLY A 193 5.65 27.57 -10.39
CA GLY A 193 5.32 28.20 -9.10
C GLY A 193 5.85 27.42 -7.88
N LEU A 194 6.08 26.11 -8.01
CA LEU A 194 6.72 25.28 -6.99
C LEU A 194 8.20 25.67 -6.87
N SER A 195 8.47 26.74 -6.13
CA SER A 195 9.84 27.18 -5.81
C SER A 195 10.69 26.01 -5.29
N SER A 196 11.93 25.93 -5.78
CA SER A 196 12.97 25.02 -5.28
C SER A 196 13.02 25.15 -3.75
N LEU A 197 12.53 24.15 -3.04
CA LEU A 197 12.56 24.22 -1.57
C LEU A 197 14.01 24.36 -1.12
N GLU A 198 14.25 25.34 -0.27
CA GLU A 198 15.43 25.32 0.57
C GLU A 198 15.44 23.99 1.36
N PRO A 199 16.62 23.41 1.64
CA PRO A 199 16.76 22.08 2.25
C PRO A 199 16.00 21.87 3.58
N ASP A 200 15.57 22.95 4.23
CA ASP A 200 14.91 22.98 5.55
C ASP A 200 13.39 23.22 5.49
N GLN A 201 12.82 23.58 4.35
CA GLN A 201 11.38 23.76 4.19
C GLN A 201 10.68 22.43 3.88
N ARG A 202 9.80 21.99 4.78
CA ARG A 202 8.90 20.87 4.48
C ARG A 202 7.79 21.36 3.56
N PRO A 203 7.62 20.78 2.35
CA PRO A 203 6.49 21.14 1.50
C PRO A 203 5.19 20.84 2.25
N ALA A 204 4.17 21.68 2.06
CA ALA A 204 2.80 21.28 2.33
C ALA A 204 2.54 19.98 1.54
N ARG A 205 2.40 18.86 2.26
CA ARG A 205 2.12 17.55 1.66
C ARG A 205 0.74 17.64 0.98
N GLY A 206 0.68 17.34 -0.32
CA GLY A 206 -0.52 17.46 -1.17
C GLY A 206 -0.17 18.08 -2.53
N SER A 207 -0.21 19.41 -2.64
CA SER A 207 -0.01 20.16 -3.90
C SER A 207 1.26 19.77 -4.70
N ARG A 208 2.44 19.72 -4.08
CA ARG A 208 3.70 19.31 -4.72
C ARG A 208 3.63 17.91 -5.36
N PHE A 209 2.98 16.97 -4.70
CA PHE A 209 2.86 15.58 -5.16
C PHE A 209 1.87 15.46 -6.33
N ILE A 210 0.73 16.14 -6.24
CA ILE A 210 -0.28 16.18 -7.30
C ILE A 210 0.33 16.78 -8.58
N VAL A 211 0.94 17.97 -8.50
CA VAL A 211 1.52 18.63 -9.68
C VAL A 211 2.64 17.78 -10.30
N THR A 212 3.51 17.17 -9.47
CA THR A 212 4.53 16.21 -9.98
C THR A 212 3.86 15.06 -10.73
N SER A 213 2.80 14.47 -10.16
CA SER A 213 2.09 13.35 -10.77
C SER A 213 1.45 13.74 -12.11
N MET A 214 0.86 14.94 -12.21
CA MET A 214 0.29 15.47 -13.44
C MET A 214 1.36 15.68 -14.51
N MET A 215 2.47 16.31 -14.15
CA MET A 215 3.63 16.49 -15.05
C MET A 215 4.13 15.14 -15.59
N GLU A 216 4.30 14.15 -14.71
CA GLU A 216 4.73 12.81 -15.13
C GLU A 216 3.69 12.12 -16.03
N GLU A 217 2.39 12.26 -15.77
CA GLU A 217 1.34 11.68 -16.61
C GLU A 217 1.35 12.29 -18.02
N MET A 218 1.46 13.63 -18.11
CA MET A 218 1.52 14.32 -19.40
C MET A 218 2.76 13.92 -20.21
N ALA A 219 3.93 13.83 -19.57
CA ALA A 219 5.17 13.40 -20.23
C ALA A 219 5.07 11.95 -20.73
N ARG A 220 4.46 11.04 -19.95
CA ARG A 220 4.20 9.66 -20.40
C ARG A 220 3.26 9.60 -21.60
N GLN A 221 2.24 10.45 -21.64
CA GLN A 221 1.28 10.48 -22.74
C GLN A 221 1.85 11.06 -24.03
N SER A 222 2.70 12.09 -23.94
CA SER A 222 3.40 12.65 -25.12
C SER A 222 4.56 11.79 -25.61
N GLY A 223 5.01 10.82 -24.80
CA GLY A 223 6.23 10.06 -25.07
C GLY A 223 7.51 10.86 -24.85
N ASP A 224 7.43 11.97 -24.09
CA ASP A 224 8.57 12.82 -23.77
C ASP A 224 9.40 12.19 -22.63
N VAL A 225 10.30 11.30 -23.04
CA VAL A 225 11.20 10.59 -22.12
C VAL A 225 12.14 11.55 -21.40
N ASP A 226 12.71 12.54 -22.09
CA ASP A 226 13.63 13.51 -21.50
C ASP A 226 12.91 14.42 -20.49
N GLY A 227 11.70 14.90 -20.84
CA GLY A 227 10.86 15.66 -19.91
C GLY A 227 10.51 14.87 -18.66
N LEU A 228 10.17 13.58 -18.80
CA LEU A 228 9.89 12.71 -17.65
C LEU A 228 11.11 12.55 -16.73
N ILE A 229 12.32 12.44 -17.29
CA ILE A 229 13.57 12.39 -16.52
C ILE A 229 13.80 13.70 -15.78
N ASP A 230 13.65 14.85 -16.45
CA ASP A 230 13.80 16.16 -15.84
C ASP A 230 12.83 16.38 -14.67
N ILE A 231 11.59 15.92 -14.81
CA ILE A 231 10.59 15.95 -13.74
C ILE A 231 11.07 15.12 -12.54
N LYS A 232 11.54 13.89 -12.75
CA LYS A 232 12.07 13.02 -11.68
C LYS A 232 13.27 13.63 -10.96
N ILE A 233 14.14 14.34 -11.69
CA ILE A 233 15.28 15.03 -11.10
C ILE A 233 14.82 16.20 -10.21
N LYS A 234 13.89 17.03 -10.71
CA LYS A 234 13.40 18.24 -10.04
C LYS A 234 12.48 17.93 -8.84
N SER A 235 11.77 16.80 -8.84
CA SER A 235 10.84 16.41 -7.77
C SER A 235 11.50 15.83 -6.51
N GLN A 236 12.83 15.93 -6.38
CA GLN A 236 13.63 15.36 -5.29
C GLN A 236 13.62 13.83 -5.21
N SER A 237 13.20 13.10 -6.26
CA SER A 237 13.25 11.63 -6.29
C SER A 237 14.68 11.08 -6.08
N LEU A 238 15.71 11.86 -6.42
CA LEU A 238 17.11 11.49 -6.23
C LEU A 238 17.59 11.53 -4.76
N SER A 239 16.71 11.84 -3.80
CA SER A 239 17.02 11.75 -2.36
C SER A 239 17.14 10.30 -1.87
N HIS A 240 16.71 9.33 -2.69
CA HIS A 240 16.74 7.90 -2.39
C HIS A 240 17.22 7.11 -3.62
N ALA A 241 17.86 5.96 -3.39
CA ALA A 241 18.34 5.07 -4.46
C ALA A 241 17.22 4.65 -5.44
N PHE A 242 15.98 4.53 -4.94
CA PHE A 242 14.82 4.21 -5.76
C PHE A 242 14.55 5.23 -6.89
N GLY A 243 14.79 6.53 -6.68
CA GLY A 243 14.57 7.52 -7.75
C GLY A 243 15.55 7.38 -8.92
N TYR A 244 16.77 6.92 -8.65
CA TYR A 244 17.72 6.57 -9.72
C TYR A 244 17.25 5.33 -10.50
N LEU A 245 16.71 4.33 -9.80
CA LEU A 245 16.12 3.15 -10.44
C LEU A 245 14.92 3.53 -11.33
N GLU A 246 14.03 4.41 -10.86
CA GLU A 246 12.89 4.87 -11.66
C GLU A 246 13.36 5.50 -12.98
N ILE A 247 14.38 6.36 -12.96
CA ILE A 247 14.96 6.95 -14.17
C ILE A 247 15.58 5.88 -15.06
N ALA A 248 16.33 4.95 -14.48
CA ALA A 248 16.93 3.85 -15.22
C ALA A 248 15.88 2.98 -15.92
N GLN A 249 14.74 2.70 -15.27
CA GLN A 249 13.62 1.95 -15.83
C GLN A 249 12.95 2.71 -16.98
N ILE A 250 12.69 4.00 -16.82
CA ILE A 250 12.15 4.88 -17.88
C ILE A 250 13.04 4.82 -19.13
N LEU A 251 14.35 4.96 -18.96
CA LEU A 251 15.31 4.88 -20.06
C LEU A 251 15.38 3.48 -20.68
N HIS A 252 15.25 2.43 -19.88
CA HIS A 252 15.23 1.06 -20.36
C HIS A 252 14.02 0.79 -21.26
N GLU A 253 12.83 1.19 -20.81
CA GLU A 253 11.57 1.08 -21.57
C GLU A 253 11.62 1.88 -22.87
N ALA A 254 12.33 3.02 -22.87
CA ALA A 254 12.60 3.83 -24.06
C ALA A 254 13.70 3.29 -24.99
N ASN A 255 14.24 2.09 -24.74
CA ASN A 255 15.37 1.49 -25.46
C ASN A 255 16.70 2.30 -25.42
N ARG A 256 16.85 3.20 -24.44
CA ARG A 256 18.07 3.98 -24.17
C ARG A 256 18.96 3.25 -23.17
N SER A 257 19.39 2.04 -23.53
CA SER A 257 20.02 1.10 -22.59
C SER A 257 21.32 1.61 -21.95
N ASP A 258 22.13 2.38 -22.67
CA ASP A 258 23.41 2.89 -22.14
C ASP A 258 23.20 3.93 -21.05
N GLU A 259 22.27 4.87 -21.26
CA GLU A 259 21.90 5.87 -20.26
C GLU A 259 21.18 5.24 -19.07
N SER A 260 20.35 4.23 -19.33
CA SER A 260 19.70 3.44 -18.29
C SER A 260 20.71 2.81 -17.33
N LEU A 261 21.78 2.20 -17.87
CA LEU A 261 22.86 1.64 -17.07
C LEU A 261 23.63 2.72 -16.30
N ASP A 262 23.97 3.85 -16.95
CA ASP A 262 24.65 4.97 -16.30
C ASP A 262 23.86 5.50 -15.08
N TRP A 263 22.55 5.70 -15.23
CA TRP A 263 21.69 6.15 -14.14
C TRP A 263 21.62 5.14 -12.99
N ALA A 264 21.55 3.85 -13.30
CA ALA A 264 21.56 2.82 -12.28
C ALA A 264 22.92 2.76 -11.54
N GLU A 265 24.04 2.86 -12.26
CA GLU A 265 25.39 2.92 -11.67
C GLU A 265 25.56 4.17 -10.79
N ARG A 266 25.02 5.32 -11.21
CA ARG A 266 24.97 6.56 -10.41
C ARG A 266 24.16 6.39 -9.12
N GLY A 267 23.04 5.67 -9.17
CA GLY A 267 22.24 5.39 -7.98
C GLY A 267 23.00 4.54 -6.96
N LEU A 268 23.75 3.54 -7.41
CA LEU A 268 24.60 2.73 -6.55
C LEU A 268 25.73 3.57 -5.93
N ALA A 269 26.35 4.45 -6.71
CA ALA A 269 27.42 5.34 -6.25
C ALA A 269 26.91 6.41 -5.25
N ALA A 270 25.67 6.89 -5.40
CA ALA A 270 25.06 7.86 -4.51
C ALA A 270 24.68 7.27 -3.14
N PHE A 271 24.39 5.97 -3.07
CA PHE A 271 23.94 5.28 -1.85
C PHE A 271 24.73 4.00 -1.55
N PRO A 272 26.06 4.08 -1.34
CA PRO A 272 26.91 2.90 -1.14
C PRO A 272 26.57 2.12 0.14
N ASP A 273 26.13 2.80 1.19
CA ASP A 273 25.84 2.20 2.51
C ASP A 273 24.40 1.68 2.64
N ARG A 274 23.55 1.94 1.64
CA ARG A 274 22.14 1.52 1.64
C ARG A 274 21.73 1.06 0.24
N PRO A 275 22.32 -0.03 -0.27
CA PRO A 275 21.95 -0.55 -1.58
C PRO A 275 20.47 -0.94 -1.59
N ASP A 276 19.69 -0.37 -2.51
CA ASP A 276 18.31 -0.79 -2.76
C ASP A 276 18.33 -2.11 -3.53
N SER A 277 17.71 -3.18 -3.01
CA SER A 277 17.79 -4.52 -3.62
C SER A 277 17.26 -4.54 -5.05
N ARG A 278 16.25 -3.72 -5.36
CA ARG A 278 15.66 -3.61 -6.69
C ARG A 278 16.62 -2.94 -7.68
N LEU A 279 17.40 -1.95 -7.21
CA LEU A 279 18.43 -1.31 -8.02
C LEU A 279 19.59 -2.29 -8.32
N ILE A 280 19.98 -3.08 -7.31
CA ILE A 280 21.00 -4.12 -7.47
C ILE A 280 20.53 -5.20 -8.46
N GLU A 281 19.28 -5.66 -8.34
CA GLU A 281 18.68 -6.63 -9.27
C GLU A 281 18.72 -6.11 -10.71
N PHE A 282 18.28 -4.86 -10.91
CA PHE A 282 18.29 -4.20 -12.21
C PHE A 282 19.71 -4.14 -12.80
N LEU A 283 20.69 -3.68 -12.01
CA LEU A 283 22.09 -3.64 -12.42
C LEU A 283 22.66 -5.02 -12.75
N ALA A 284 22.37 -6.02 -11.93
CA ALA A 284 22.85 -7.39 -12.15
C ALA A 284 22.31 -7.97 -13.47
N ALA A 285 21.02 -7.79 -13.73
CA ALA A 285 20.39 -8.19 -14.98
C ALA A 285 21.00 -7.47 -16.20
N GLU A 286 21.20 -6.16 -16.10
CA GLU A 286 21.75 -5.35 -17.19
C GLU A 286 23.23 -5.68 -17.47
N TYR A 287 24.03 -5.92 -16.42
CA TYR A 287 25.39 -6.43 -16.58
C TYR A 287 25.41 -7.81 -17.25
N ALA A 288 24.56 -8.74 -16.80
CA ALA A 288 24.48 -10.08 -17.37
C ALA A 288 24.08 -10.05 -18.84
N ARG A 289 23.07 -9.24 -19.22
CA ARG A 289 22.62 -9.04 -20.61
C ARG A 289 23.75 -8.57 -21.54
N ARG A 290 24.68 -7.77 -21.00
CA ARG A 290 25.85 -7.24 -21.73
C ARG A 290 27.08 -8.17 -21.66
N GLY A 291 26.96 -9.37 -21.12
CA GLY A 291 28.07 -10.30 -20.93
C GLY A 291 29.06 -9.90 -19.83
N ARG A 292 28.77 -8.85 -19.04
CA ARG A 292 29.57 -8.40 -17.89
C ARG A 292 29.26 -9.24 -16.64
N HIS A 293 29.31 -10.57 -16.76
CA HIS A 293 28.88 -11.48 -15.69
C HIS A 293 29.63 -11.31 -14.36
N ASN A 294 30.94 -11.00 -14.42
CA ASN A 294 31.72 -10.71 -13.22
C ASN A 294 31.19 -9.49 -12.46
N ASN A 295 30.69 -8.47 -13.17
CA ASN A 295 30.10 -7.29 -12.56
C ASN A 295 28.72 -7.58 -11.99
N ALA A 296 27.93 -8.39 -12.69
CA ALA A 296 26.63 -8.86 -12.20
C ALA A 296 26.75 -9.62 -10.87
N ILE A 297 27.74 -10.52 -10.77
CA ILE A 297 28.00 -11.23 -9.51
C ILE A 297 28.58 -10.29 -8.46
N ALA A 298 29.50 -9.39 -8.82
CA ALA A 298 30.13 -8.47 -7.87
C ALA A 298 29.10 -7.52 -7.21
N VAL A 299 28.16 -6.96 -7.98
CA VAL A 299 27.16 -6.03 -7.44
C VAL A 299 26.20 -6.74 -6.47
N VAL A 300 25.77 -7.96 -6.80
CA VAL A 300 24.94 -8.78 -5.91
C VAL A 300 25.73 -9.25 -4.68
N TRP A 301 27.01 -9.57 -4.84
CA TRP A 301 27.88 -9.92 -3.71
C TRP A 301 28.00 -8.77 -2.70
N THR A 302 28.02 -7.51 -3.17
CA THR A 302 27.98 -6.35 -2.28
C THR A 302 26.69 -6.30 -1.47
N LEU A 303 25.54 -6.54 -2.09
CA LEU A 303 24.25 -6.62 -1.38
C LEU A 303 24.25 -7.76 -0.35
N PHE A 304 24.70 -8.95 -0.73
CA PHE A 304 24.79 -10.09 0.20
C PHE A 304 25.76 -9.83 1.36
N ASN A 305 26.82 -9.05 1.13
CA ASN A 305 27.74 -8.68 2.22
C ASN A 305 27.08 -7.74 3.23
N ASP A 306 26.30 -6.76 2.77
CA ASP A 306 25.55 -5.83 3.64
C ASP A 306 24.42 -6.56 4.38
N ARG A 307 23.65 -7.38 3.66
CA ARG A 307 22.43 -8.04 4.14
C ARG A 307 22.43 -9.51 3.73
N PRO A 308 23.08 -10.39 4.50
CA PRO A 308 23.07 -11.82 4.21
C PRO A 308 21.70 -12.41 4.54
N ASP A 309 20.85 -12.52 3.53
CA ASP A 309 19.49 -13.07 3.62
C ASP A 309 19.15 -13.95 2.40
N VAL A 310 17.93 -14.47 2.35
CA VAL A 310 17.48 -15.37 1.27
C VAL A 310 17.33 -14.63 -0.06
N GLU A 311 16.92 -13.36 -0.03
CA GLU A 311 16.69 -12.55 -1.25
C GLU A 311 18.01 -12.30 -1.97
N SER A 312 18.99 -11.72 -1.26
CA SER A 312 20.33 -11.46 -1.77
C SER A 312 21.07 -12.75 -2.15
N TYR A 313 20.87 -13.85 -1.41
CA TYR A 313 21.40 -15.17 -1.77
C TYR A 313 20.78 -15.72 -3.06
N GLY A 314 19.47 -15.58 -3.23
CA GLY A 314 18.75 -16.00 -4.43
C GLY A 314 19.24 -15.25 -5.67
N MET A 315 19.43 -13.93 -5.56
CA MET A 315 20.04 -13.13 -6.62
C MET A 315 21.46 -13.63 -6.95
N LEU A 316 22.28 -13.92 -5.93
CA LEU A 316 23.65 -14.40 -6.12
C LEU A 316 23.67 -15.74 -6.83
N LYS A 317 22.77 -16.65 -6.43
CA LYS A 317 22.56 -17.96 -7.05
C LYS A 317 22.26 -17.82 -8.53
N THR A 318 21.26 -17.02 -8.89
CA THR A 318 20.86 -16.79 -10.28
C THR A 318 22.03 -16.33 -11.15
N GLN A 319 22.80 -15.33 -10.69
CA GLN A 319 23.93 -14.81 -11.45
C GLN A 319 25.10 -15.81 -11.56
N ALA A 320 25.38 -16.55 -10.49
CA ALA A 320 26.47 -17.53 -10.48
C ALA A 320 26.13 -18.82 -11.26
N GLU A 321 24.88 -19.26 -11.25
CA GLU A 321 24.41 -20.40 -12.04
C GLU A 321 24.48 -20.11 -13.54
N ALA A 322 24.14 -18.88 -13.95
CA ALA A 322 24.19 -18.46 -15.36
C ALA A 322 25.60 -18.59 -15.99
N VAL A 323 26.67 -18.58 -15.18
CA VAL A 323 28.06 -18.77 -15.64
C VAL A 323 28.70 -20.07 -15.16
N GLY A 324 27.94 -20.97 -14.54
CA GLY A 324 28.45 -22.25 -14.05
C GLY A 324 29.41 -22.15 -12.85
N GLU A 325 29.47 -21.01 -12.16
CA GLU A 325 30.33 -20.81 -10.97
C GLU A 325 29.59 -21.02 -9.64
N TRP A 326 28.38 -21.57 -9.66
CA TRP A 326 27.52 -21.63 -8.48
C TRP A 326 28.19 -22.27 -7.26
N ALA A 327 28.85 -23.42 -7.43
CA ALA A 327 29.48 -24.14 -6.32
C ALA A 327 30.50 -23.27 -5.55
N LYS A 328 31.31 -22.49 -6.27
CA LYS A 328 32.30 -21.57 -5.73
C LYS A 328 31.65 -20.42 -4.96
N TRP A 329 30.59 -19.82 -5.52
CA TRP A 329 29.89 -18.70 -4.88
C TRP A 329 29.04 -19.12 -3.69
N ARG A 330 28.44 -20.31 -3.75
CA ARG A 330 27.76 -20.94 -2.62
C ARG A 330 28.71 -21.16 -1.44
N GLU A 331 29.87 -21.77 -1.68
CA GLU A 331 30.87 -21.97 -0.63
C GLU A 331 31.34 -20.64 -0.03
N ARG A 332 31.56 -19.63 -0.88
CA ARG A 332 31.94 -18.29 -0.44
C ARG A 332 30.86 -17.64 0.42
N ALA A 333 29.59 -17.73 0.03
CA ALA A 333 28.46 -17.17 0.78
C ALA A 333 28.31 -17.81 2.16
N PHE A 334 28.32 -19.15 2.24
CA PHE A 334 28.29 -19.87 3.51
C PHE A 334 29.49 -19.53 4.38
N SER A 335 30.68 -19.43 3.79
CA SER A 335 31.89 -19.03 4.51
C SER A 335 31.79 -17.61 5.05
N TYR A 336 31.18 -16.69 4.31
CA TYR A 336 30.98 -15.31 4.74
C TYR A 336 30.01 -15.22 5.93
N VAL A 337 28.83 -15.82 5.83
CA VAL A 337 27.86 -15.87 6.94
C VAL A 337 28.49 -16.53 8.18
N ARG A 338 29.30 -17.57 7.97
CA ARG A 338 30.03 -18.22 9.08
C ARG A 338 31.17 -17.38 9.66
N LYS A 339 31.86 -16.55 8.88
CA LYS A 339 32.96 -15.68 9.39
C LYS A 339 32.44 -14.40 10.05
N ASN A 340 31.31 -13.86 9.57
CA ASN A 340 30.65 -12.75 10.24
C ASN A 340 30.07 -13.14 11.62
N ARG A 341 30.07 -14.44 11.98
CA ARG A 341 29.87 -14.93 13.36
C ARG A 341 30.91 -14.38 14.35
N THR A 342 32.07 -13.90 13.88
CA THR A 342 33.23 -13.57 14.72
C THR A 342 33.72 -12.12 14.60
N GLY A 343 33.18 -11.32 13.67
CA GLY A 343 33.79 -10.07 13.19
C GLY A 343 33.23 -8.74 13.72
N GLN A 344 32.08 -8.72 14.42
CA GLN A 344 31.52 -7.50 15.02
C GLN A 344 31.65 -7.54 16.55
N GLN A 345 32.23 -6.48 17.12
CA GLN A 345 32.83 -6.40 18.45
C GLN A 345 31.92 -6.75 19.65
N GLU A 346 32.43 -7.70 20.45
CA GLU A 346 32.60 -7.72 21.93
C GLU A 346 31.44 -7.45 22.90
N SER A 347 30.22 -7.15 22.46
CA SER A 347 29.14 -6.84 23.41
C SER A 347 28.17 -7.99 23.69
N LYS A 348 27.87 -8.87 22.71
CA LYS A 348 26.83 -9.93 22.86
C LYS A 348 27.04 -11.16 21.94
N PRO A 349 27.97 -12.07 22.24
CA PRO A 349 28.31 -13.21 21.37
C PRO A 349 27.18 -14.24 21.12
N SER A 350 26.10 -14.28 21.92
CA SER A 350 25.00 -15.27 21.71
C SER A 350 24.09 -14.90 20.53
N TYR A 351 23.65 -13.65 20.46
CA TYR A 351 22.65 -13.20 19.48
C TYR A 351 23.17 -13.27 18.04
N HIS A 352 24.44 -12.93 17.80
CA HIS A 352 25.04 -13.01 16.46
C HIS A 352 25.25 -14.46 15.97
N LEU A 353 25.41 -15.41 16.89
CA LEU A 353 25.55 -16.83 16.54
C LEU A 353 24.20 -17.44 16.13
N GLU A 354 23.12 -17.01 16.79
CA GLU A 354 21.74 -17.39 16.49
C GLU A 354 21.30 -16.83 15.13
N GLU A 355 21.62 -15.57 14.83
CA GLU A 355 21.30 -14.92 13.56
C GLU A 355 21.99 -15.58 12.37
N ALA A 356 23.31 -15.82 12.45
CA ALA A 356 24.04 -16.51 11.38
C ALA A 356 23.54 -17.94 11.13
N THR A 357 23.21 -18.68 12.20
CA THR A 357 22.62 -20.02 12.08
C THR A 357 21.25 -19.95 11.43
N SER A 358 20.42 -18.98 11.83
CA SER A 358 19.10 -18.73 11.22
C SER A 358 19.21 -18.45 9.73
N THR A 359 20.14 -17.58 9.32
CA THR A 359 20.39 -17.24 7.91
C THR A 359 20.78 -18.47 7.11
N ILE A 360 21.74 -19.27 7.60
CA ILE A 360 22.16 -20.50 6.91
C ILE A 360 21.00 -21.49 6.77
N VAL A 361 20.22 -21.69 7.84
CA VAL A 361 19.03 -22.56 7.81
C VAL A 361 18.02 -22.08 6.76
N ARG A 362 17.70 -20.78 6.72
CA ARG A 362 16.79 -20.22 5.71
C ARG A 362 17.31 -20.42 4.29
N ILE A 363 18.61 -20.23 4.08
CA ILE A 363 19.27 -20.46 2.78
C ILE A 363 19.17 -21.95 2.38
N LEU A 364 19.44 -22.87 3.30
CA LEU A 364 19.36 -24.32 3.02
C LEU A 364 17.91 -24.77 2.71
N LEU A 365 16.92 -24.21 3.41
CA LEU A 365 15.52 -24.43 3.10
C LEU A 365 15.14 -23.85 1.72
N PHE A 366 15.63 -22.66 1.38
CA PHE A 366 15.47 -22.06 0.05
C PHE A 366 16.10 -22.93 -1.06
N GLU A 367 17.23 -23.59 -0.78
CA GLU A 367 17.85 -24.53 -1.71
C GLU A 367 17.11 -25.88 -1.82
N GLY A 368 16.12 -26.14 -0.97
CA GLY A 368 15.42 -27.41 -0.91
C GLY A 368 16.22 -28.52 -0.22
N ASP A 369 17.17 -28.18 0.65
CA ASP A 369 17.96 -29.14 1.45
C ASP A 369 17.61 -29.06 2.95
N PRO A 370 16.44 -29.58 3.34
CA PRO A 370 16.00 -29.56 4.75
C PRO A 370 16.82 -30.50 5.64
N LEU A 371 17.54 -31.49 5.08
CA LEU A 371 18.42 -32.37 5.86
C LEU A 371 19.69 -31.63 6.30
N ALA A 372 20.29 -30.84 5.41
CA ALA A 372 21.38 -29.95 5.78
C ALA A 372 20.90 -28.85 6.74
N ALA A 373 19.70 -28.30 6.52
CA ALA A 373 19.11 -27.31 7.41
C ALA A 373 18.96 -27.85 8.85
N LEU A 374 18.44 -29.09 8.99
CA LEU A 374 18.35 -29.81 10.25
C LEU A 374 19.73 -29.99 10.91
N LYS A 375 20.74 -30.39 10.12
CA LYS A 375 22.11 -30.57 10.63
C LYS A 375 22.69 -29.26 11.16
N GLU A 376 22.53 -28.16 10.44
CA GLU A 376 23.03 -26.84 10.87
C GLU A 376 22.28 -26.36 12.12
N ALA A 377 20.94 -26.47 12.14
CA ALA A 377 20.12 -26.06 13.29
C ALA A 377 20.46 -26.83 14.58
N ARG A 378 20.83 -28.11 14.48
CA ARG A 378 21.30 -28.94 15.61
C ARG A 378 22.71 -28.59 16.09
N ALA A 379 23.59 -28.19 15.16
CA ALA A 379 24.98 -27.87 15.47
C ALA A 379 25.15 -26.45 16.05
N GLY A 380 24.25 -25.51 15.70
CA GLY A 380 24.24 -24.15 16.20
C GLY A 380 23.46 -23.96 17.50
N LYS A 381 23.74 -22.86 18.21
CA LYS A 381 22.80 -22.31 19.20
C LYS A 381 21.73 -21.56 18.41
N TYR A 382 20.56 -22.15 18.27
CA TYR A 382 19.52 -21.68 17.37
C TYR A 382 18.18 -21.50 18.11
N ASP A 383 17.54 -20.33 17.94
CA ASP A 383 16.28 -19.98 18.55
C ASP A 383 15.08 -20.51 17.74
N GLY A 384 14.34 -21.45 18.32
CA GLY A 384 12.94 -21.82 18.11
C GLY A 384 12.27 -21.79 16.71
N HIS A 385 12.19 -20.63 16.05
CA HIS A 385 11.09 -20.32 15.13
C HIS A 385 11.10 -21.06 13.79
N LEU A 386 12.26 -21.44 13.25
CA LEU A 386 12.44 -22.18 11.98
C LEU A 386 12.36 -23.69 12.16
N TRP A 387 12.26 -24.21 13.40
CA TRP A 387 12.11 -25.66 13.60
C TRP A 387 10.84 -26.19 12.93
N PHE A 388 9.78 -25.37 12.88
CA PHE A 388 8.54 -25.72 12.18
C PHE A 388 8.74 -25.74 10.66
N ASP A 389 9.44 -24.76 10.10
CA ASP A 389 9.76 -24.70 8.66
C ASP A 389 10.64 -25.90 8.24
N ILE A 390 11.64 -26.27 9.06
CA ILE A 390 12.46 -27.47 8.85
C ILE A 390 11.59 -28.73 8.90
N ALA A 391 10.75 -28.86 9.93
CA ALA A 391 9.90 -30.04 10.09
C ALA A 391 8.92 -30.21 8.93
N GLU A 392 8.31 -29.13 8.46
CA GLU A 392 7.39 -29.13 7.33
C GLU A 392 8.12 -29.58 6.05
N ALA A 393 9.28 -28.99 5.76
CA ALA A 393 10.09 -29.36 4.61
C ALA A 393 10.62 -30.82 4.67
N LEU A 394 10.77 -31.40 5.87
CA LEU A 394 11.16 -32.80 6.06
C LEU A 394 10.01 -33.79 5.88
N GLU A 395 8.74 -33.37 5.94
CA GLU A 395 7.60 -34.30 5.88
C GLU A 395 7.57 -35.21 4.65
N PRO A 396 7.85 -34.74 3.42
CA PRO A 396 7.89 -35.61 2.25
C PRO A 396 9.13 -36.52 2.20
N ILE A 397 10.16 -36.26 3.02
CA ILE A 397 11.45 -36.97 2.97
C ILE A 397 11.59 -37.95 4.14
N ILE A 398 11.46 -37.46 5.38
CA ILE A 398 11.60 -38.22 6.62
C ILE A 398 10.53 -37.75 7.63
N ALA A 399 9.27 -38.15 7.37
CA ALA A 399 8.14 -37.76 8.22
C ALA A 399 8.30 -38.14 9.71
N THR A 400 9.07 -39.18 10.03
CA THR A 400 9.38 -39.56 11.42
C THR A 400 10.15 -38.46 12.15
N GLU A 401 11.03 -37.75 11.46
CA GLU A 401 11.83 -36.66 12.03
C GLU A 401 10.98 -35.39 12.18
N SER A 402 10.12 -35.09 11.21
CA SER A 402 9.13 -34.00 11.31
C SER A 402 8.25 -34.16 12.55
N VAL A 403 7.69 -35.37 12.75
CA VAL A 403 6.89 -35.70 13.93
C VAL A 403 7.68 -35.43 15.20
N ARG A 404 8.93 -35.91 15.27
CA ARG A 404 9.79 -35.70 16.45
C ARG A 404 10.00 -34.21 16.75
N ILE A 405 10.33 -33.40 15.74
CA ILE A 405 10.53 -31.96 15.92
C ILE A 405 9.25 -31.29 16.41
N TYR A 406 8.10 -31.60 15.80
CA TYR A 406 6.82 -31.05 16.25
C TYR A 406 6.48 -31.44 17.68
N GLN A 407 6.76 -32.69 18.08
CA GLN A 407 6.55 -33.15 19.45
C GLN A 407 7.47 -32.48 20.47
N GLU A 408 8.73 -32.23 20.11
CA GLU A 408 9.71 -31.54 20.97
C GLU A 408 9.40 -30.05 21.12
N ARG A 409 8.80 -29.42 20.10
CA ARG A 409 8.58 -27.97 20.02
C ARG A 409 7.15 -27.51 20.29
N ILE A 410 6.20 -28.42 20.46
CA ILE A 410 4.80 -28.06 20.71
C ILE A 410 4.63 -27.20 21.97
N ASP A 411 5.47 -27.41 22.99
CA ASP A 411 5.44 -26.65 24.24
C ASP A 411 5.76 -25.17 24.01
N ASP A 412 6.67 -24.85 23.07
CA ASP A 412 7.04 -23.48 22.70
C ASP A 412 5.81 -22.69 22.23
N ILE A 413 4.90 -23.32 21.47
CA ILE A 413 3.64 -22.68 21.03
C ILE A 413 2.67 -22.55 22.21
N ILE A 414 2.54 -23.58 23.04
CA ILE A 414 1.56 -23.59 24.14
C ILE A 414 1.97 -22.59 25.25
N ASP A 415 3.26 -22.27 25.38
CA ASP A 415 3.79 -21.33 26.36
C ASP A 415 3.66 -19.86 25.97
N LEU A 416 3.42 -19.54 24.68
CA LEU A 416 3.08 -18.18 24.22
C LEU A 416 1.76 -17.64 24.82
N LYS A 417 0.90 -18.52 25.32
CA LYS A 417 -0.42 -18.22 25.93
C LYS A 417 -1.40 -17.49 24.99
N GLY A 418 -2.68 -17.59 25.31
CA GLY A 418 -3.76 -16.94 24.55
C GLY A 418 -4.42 -17.83 23.50
N ASN A 419 -5.62 -17.44 23.07
CA ASN A 419 -6.50 -18.29 22.26
C ASN A 419 -5.88 -18.67 20.91
N ARG A 420 -5.28 -17.71 20.19
CA ARG A 420 -4.61 -17.98 18.89
C ARG A 420 -3.45 -18.97 19.01
N ALA A 421 -2.66 -18.89 20.08
CA ALA A 421 -1.57 -19.84 20.31
C ALA A 421 -2.11 -21.26 20.59
N TYR A 422 -3.19 -21.36 21.37
CA TYR A 422 -3.85 -22.64 21.63
C TYR A 422 -4.54 -23.24 20.40
N ASP A 423 -5.11 -22.40 19.52
CA ASP A 423 -5.64 -22.83 18.22
C ASP A 423 -4.52 -23.46 17.38
N ARG A 424 -3.39 -22.74 17.20
CA ARG A 424 -2.21 -23.25 16.47
C ARG A 424 -1.65 -24.54 17.07
N ALA A 425 -1.55 -24.64 18.39
CA ALA A 425 -1.08 -25.86 19.05
C ALA A 425 -2.03 -27.04 18.82
N ALA A 426 -3.35 -26.82 18.86
CA ALA A 426 -4.33 -27.86 18.58
C ALA A 426 -4.28 -28.32 17.12
N ASP A 427 -4.08 -27.40 16.17
CA ASP A 427 -3.87 -27.74 14.76
C ASP A 427 -2.63 -28.60 14.57
N LEU A 428 -1.52 -28.25 15.24
CA LEU A 428 -0.29 -29.04 15.23
C LEU A 428 -0.50 -30.46 15.81
N VAL A 429 -1.27 -30.61 16.90
CA VAL A 429 -1.63 -31.94 17.44
C VAL A 429 -2.37 -32.77 16.40
N ARG A 430 -3.35 -32.18 15.70
CA ARG A 430 -4.09 -32.90 14.64
C ARG A 430 -3.17 -33.28 13.48
N HIS A 431 -2.21 -32.41 13.16
CA HIS A 431 -1.23 -32.65 12.11
C HIS A 431 -0.28 -33.80 12.46
N ILE A 432 0.29 -33.80 13.68
CA ILE A 432 1.10 -34.91 14.21
C ILE A 432 0.33 -36.23 14.13
N ARG A 433 -0.96 -36.24 14.49
CA ARG A 433 -1.82 -37.44 14.38
C ARG A 433 -1.85 -37.96 12.94
N LYS A 434 -2.13 -37.09 11.97
CA LYS A 434 -2.19 -37.46 10.55
C LYS A 434 -0.86 -38.06 10.08
N LEU A 435 0.26 -37.43 10.45
CA LEU A 435 1.59 -37.92 10.10
C LEU A 435 1.90 -39.28 10.75
N MET A 436 1.57 -39.47 12.02
CA MET A 436 1.73 -40.75 12.72
C MET A 436 0.86 -41.86 12.13
N THR A 437 -0.38 -41.56 11.71
CA THR A 437 -1.23 -42.53 11.00
C THR A 437 -0.62 -42.92 9.65
N ARG A 438 -0.11 -41.95 8.88
CA ARG A 438 0.60 -42.22 7.62
C ARG A 438 1.84 -43.10 7.82
N LEU A 439 2.48 -43.00 8.97
CA LEU A 439 3.64 -43.79 9.37
C LEU A 439 3.28 -45.14 10.01
N HIS A 440 1.99 -45.51 10.11
CA HIS A 440 1.49 -46.68 10.84
C HIS A 440 1.89 -46.71 12.33
N ARG A 441 2.05 -45.54 12.95
CA ARG A 441 2.41 -45.34 14.36
C ARG A 441 1.27 -44.72 15.18
N GLN A 442 0.02 -44.94 14.77
CA GLN A 442 -1.16 -44.37 15.47
C GLN A 442 -1.23 -44.77 16.96
N GLU A 443 -0.66 -45.93 17.32
CA GLU A 443 -0.68 -46.47 18.68
C GLU A 443 0.13 -45.61 19.66
N GLU A 444 1.14 -44.89 19.15
CA GLU A 444 2.02 -44.01 19.94
C GLU A 444 1.43 -42.61 20.15
N PHE A 445 0.41 -42.24 19.36
CA PHE A 445 -0.16 -40.89 19.38
C PHE A 445 -0.85 -40.58 20.72
N LEU A 446 -1.71 -41.48 21.21
CA LEU A 446 -2.44 -41.29 22.46
C LEU A 446 -1.52 -41.19 23.69
N PRO A 447 -0.54 -42.10 23.89
CA PRO A 447 0.44 -41.97 24.97
C PRO A 447 1.20 -40.64 24.96
N TRP A 448 1.58 -40.15 23.78
CA TRP A 448 2.22 -38.84 23.64
C TRP A 448 1.27 -37.69 24.00
N LEU A 449 0.04 -37.71 23.45
CA LEU A 449 -0.96 -36.67 23.72
C LEU A 449 -1.31 -36.60 25.21
N ASP A 450 -1.40 -37.74 25.91
CA ASP A 450 -1.63 -37.77 27.35
C ASP A 450 -0.46 -37.20 28.16
N THR A 451 0.76 -37.26 27.64
CA THR A 451 1.92 -36.58 28.23
C THR A 451 1.79 -35.06 28.10
N VAL A 452 1.38 -34.57 26.92
CA VAL A 452 1.11 -33.14 26.68
C VAL A 452 -0.04 -32.64 27.58
N ARG A 453 -1.14 -33.41 27.69
CA ARG A 453 -2.29 -33.12 28.56
C ARG A 453 -1.87 -33.00 30.03
N ARG A 454 -1.02 -33.92 30.53
CA ARG A 454 -0.52 -33.88 31.91
C ARG A 454 0.33 -32.65 32.18
N ARG A 455 1.21 -32.26 31.24
CA ARG A 455 2.10 -31.10 31.38
C ARG A 455 1.32 -29.78 31.39
N HIS A 456 0.30 -29.64 30.54
CA HIS A 456 -0.46 -28.39 30.36
C HIS A 456 -1.86 -28.39 30.98
N LYS A 457 -2.12 -29.26 31.98
CA LYS A 457 -3.44 -29.43 32.61
C LYS A 457 -4.09 -28.14 33.14
N ALA A 458 -3.28 -27.15 33.53
CA ALA A 458 -3.75 -25.86 34.03
C ALA A 458 -4.27 -24.91 32.93
N LYS A 459 -4.00 -25.21 31.65
CA LYS A 459 -4.39 -24.39 30.49
C LYS A 459 -5.74 -24.87 29.94
N SER A 460 -6.83 -24.56 30.66
CA SER A 460 -8.20 -25.04 30.37
C SER A 460 -8.67 -24.77 28.93
N ASN A 461 -8.34 -23.61 28.36
CA ASN A 461 -8.71 -23.25 26.99
C ASN A 461 -7.96 -24.06 25.91
N PHE A 462 -6.74 -24.51 26.19
CA PHE A 462 -6.01 -25.44 25.34
C PHE A 462 -6.59 -26.84 25.45
N MET A 463 -6.84 -27.32 26.67
CA MET A 463 -7.45 -28.64 26.93
C MET A 463 -8.77 -28.82 26.18
N LYS A 464 -9.66 -27.82 26.18
CA LYS A 464 -10.92 -27.83 25.41
C LYS A 464 -10.71 -28.04 23.90
N ARG A 465 -9.62 -27.52 23.32
CA ARG A 465 -9.36 -27.61 21.87
C ARG A 465 -8.83 -28.98 21.43
N ILE A 466 -8.23 -29.73 22.37
CA ILE A 466 -7.62 -31.04 22.11
C ILE A 466 -8.44 -32.21 22.70
N GLU A 467 -9.56 -31.94 23.37
CA GLU A 467 -10.44 -32.94 24.00
C GLU A 467 -11.01 -33.93 22.97
N GLY A 468 -11.45 -33.43 21.81
CA GLY A 468 -11.98 -34.24 20.72
C GLY A 468 -10.94 -34.95 19.86
N ILE A 469 -9.63 -34.73 20.11
CA ILE A 469 -8.57 -35.39 19.34
C ILE A 469 -8.25 -36.73 20.00
N ARG A 470 -8.54 -37.81 19.27
CA ARG A 470 -8.27 -39.20 19.66
C ARG A 470 -7.40 -39.87 18.61
#